data_AF-A0A946QBZ9-F1
#
_entry.id   AF-A0A946QBZ9-F1
#
_cell.length_a   1.000
_cell.length_b   1.000
_cell.length_c   1.000
_cell.angle_alpha   90.00
_cell.angle_beta   90.00
_cell.angle_gamma   90.00
#
_symmetry.space_group_name_H-M   'P 1'
#
loop_
_entity.id
_entity.type
_entity.pdbx_description
1 polymer ?
#
loop_
_entity_poly.entity_id
_entity_poly.type
_entity_poly.pdbx_seq_one_letter_code
_entity_poly.pdbx_strand_id
1 'polypeptide(L)'
;MVDRIPAAIERTSSRRRFIQHSTLSTAAIMALHGRVYAAPKRGWIELFNGKDLSGWHLNPEKIGHGTGGNWRVEQGAITGEQDPPGSGNGGILLTDRKFENFELEIDMMPDWGVCSGLFLRSTDRGQCFQMMVDYHDAGNVGHIYGEGTTGFNTRTFDINGKIDDAGKLVSLTTDKHQAYSKVGLVSSCSSEQWLKAWRVNQWNTAR
;
A
#
# COMPACT_ATOMS: atom_id res chain seq x y z
N MET A 1 56.10 26.09 36.88
CA MET A 1 54.75 26.33 37.42
C MET A 1 53.93 25.10 37.05
N VAL A 2 53.73 24.26 38.05
CA VAL A 2 52.98 23.00 37.97
C VAL A 2 51.50 23.35 37.98
N ASP A 3 50.69 22.68 37.15
CA ASP A 3 49.38 22.11 37.52
C ASP A 3 48.69 21.58 36.25
N ARG A 4 48.67 20.25 36.08
CA ARG A 4 47.59 19.35 36.51
C ARG A 4 46.31 19.55 35.70
N ILE A 5 46.07 18.59 34.81
CA ILE A 5 44.75 18.13 34.43
C ILE A 5 44.20 17.28 35.59
N PRO A 6 42.99 17.56 36.08
CA PRO A 6 42.09 16.52 36.58
C PRO A 6 40.76 16.61 35.81
N ALA A 7 40.33 15.54 35.15
CA ALA A 7 39.58 14.41 35.71
C ALA A 7 38.06 14.65 35.72
N ALA A 8 37.36 13.60 35.30
CA ALA A 8 35.94 13.51 35.03
C ALA A 8 35.04 13.92 36.21
N ILE A 9 33.86 14.44 35.88
CA ILE A 9 32.67 14.34 36.73
C ILE A 9 31.52 13.89 35.84
N GLU A 10 31.18 12.60 35.94
CA GLU A 10 29.85 12.09 35.64
C GLU A 10 28.83 12.84 36.51
N ARG A 11 27.76 13.35 35.89
CA ARG A 11 26.54 13.72 36.59
C ARG A 11 25.40 12.83 36.10
N THR A 12 25.14 11.79 36.87
CA THR A 12 23.83 11.16 36.95
C THR A 12 22.85 12.15 37.57
N SER A 13 21.73 12.44 36.90
CA SER A 13 20.49 12.88 37.57
C SER A 13 19.30 12.73 36.63
N SER A 14 18.59 11.62 36.85
CA SER A 14 17.19 11.45 36.50
C SER A 14 16.36 12.67 36.92
N ARG A 15 15.60 13.25 35.99
CA ARG A 15 14.48 14.14 36.30
C ARG A 15 13.27 13.82 35.41
N ARG A 16 12.56 12.76 35.79
CA ARG A 16 11.10 12.76 35.65
C ARG A 16 10.55 13.87 36.56
N ARG A 17 9.96 14.92 35.98
CA ARG A 17 8.92 15.72 36.64
C ARG A 17 7.81 16.03 35.65
N PHE A 18 6.68 15.38 35.94
CA PHE A 18 5.32 15.83 35.75
C PHE A 18 5.16 17.35 35.69
N ILE A 19 4.40 17.84 34.71
CA ILE A 19 3.55 19.02 34.88
C ILE A 19 2.11 18.56 34.68
N GLN A 20 1.30 18.93 35.66
CA GLN A 20 -0.11 18.61 35.81
C GLN A 20 -0.97 19.41 34.83
N HIS A 21 -2.01 18.72 34.38
CA HIS A 21 -3.28 19.14 33.78
C HIS A 21 -3.57 20.64 33.65
N SER A 22 -3.83 21.04 32.40
CA SER A 22 -4.82 22.07 32.07
C SER A 22 -5.86 21.41 31.17
N THR A 23 -6.97 20.94 31.75
CA THR A 23 -8.12 20.41 31.00
C THR A 23 -8.93 21.57 30.45
N LEU A 24 -8.60 22.01 29.24
CA LEU A 24 -9.57 22.67 28.37
C LEU A 24 -10.29 21.55 27.61
N SER A 25 -11.48 21.21 28.08
CA SER A 25 -12.40 20.30 27.40
C SER A 25 -12.93 20.99 26.14
N THR A 26 -12.15 21.01 25.08
CA THR A 26 -12.70 21.16 23.73
C THR A 26 -13.35 19.83 23.41
N ALA A 27 -14.68 19.76 23.41
CA ALA A 27 -15.40 18.65 22.84
C ALA A 27 -15.08 18.62 21.34
N ALA A 28 -13.99 17.94 20.99
CA ALA A 28 -13.71 17.57 19.62
C ALA A 28 -14.87 16.66 19.20
N ILE A 29 -15.75 17.20 18.35
CA ILE A 29 -16.66 16.38 17.57
C ILE A 29 -15.73 15.51 16.73
N MET A 30 -15.43 14.30 17.21
CA MET A 30 -14.93 13.22 16.36
C MET A 30 -16.05 13.00 15.36
N ALA A 31 -15.95 13.67 14.21
CA ALA A 31 -16.63 13.24 13.01
C ALA A 31 -16.13 11.83 12.76
N LEU A 32 -16.90 10.86 13.26
CA LEU A 32 -16.72 9.46 12.97
C LEU A 32 -16.88 9.37 11.46
N HIS A 33 -15.77 9.46 10.74
CA HIS A 33 -15.68 9.07 9.34
C HIS A 33 -15.75 7.53 9.28
N GLY A 34 -16.73 6.95 9.96
CA GLY A 34 -17.19 5.62 9.66
C GLY A 34 -17.78 5.73 8.28
N ARG A 35 -16.95 5.47 7.26
CA ARG A 35 -17.47 5.11 5.95
C ARG A 35 -18.39 3.94 6.22
N VAL A 36 -19.68 4.20 6.10
CA VAL A 36 -20.71 3.17 6.13
C VAL A 36 -20.31 2.23 5.00
N TYR A 37 -19.84 1.05 5.37
CA TYR A 37 -19.60 -0.04 4.45
C TYR A 37 -20.83 -0.15 3.54
N ALA A 38 -20.64 0.14 2.26
CA ALA A 38 -21.75 0.29 1.34
C ALA A 38 -22.49 -1.03 1.21
N ALA A 39 -23.81 -0.98 1.08
CA ALA A 39 -24.59 -2.19 0.84
C ALA A 39 -24.16 -2.85 -0.49
N PRO A 40 -24.20 -4.19 -0.58
CA PRO A 40 -23.76 -4.90 -1.78
C PRO A 40 -24.47 -4.41 -3.03
N LYS A 41 -23.70 -4.15 -4.09
CA LYS A 41 -24.29 -3.88 -5.41
C LYS A 41 -25.06 -5.10 -5.89
N ARG A 42 -26.24 -4.91 -6.48
CA ARG A 42 -27.06 -6.04 -6.97
C ARG A 42 -26.26 -6.86 -7.98
N GLY A 43 -26.11 -8.16 -7.72
CA GLY A 43 -25.34 -9.08 -8.58
C GLY A 43 -23.84 -9.18 -8.24
N TRP A 44 -23.37 -8.42 -7.26
CA TRP A 44 -22.00 -8.50 -6.75
C TRP A 44 -21.95 -9.34 -5.47
N ILE A 45 -20.81 -10.00 -5.27
CA ILE A 45 -20.44 -10.59 -3.98
C ILE A 45 -19.46 -9.64 -3.30
N GLU A 46 -19.66 -9.41 -2.01
CA GLU A 46 -18.69 -8.68 -1.22
C GLU A 46 -17.57 -9.63 -0.79
N LEU A 47 -16.31 -9.27 -1.08
CA LEU A 47 -15.14 -10.05 -0.68
C LEU A 47 -14.66 -9.70 0.73
N PHE A 48 -14.82 -8.47 1.16
CA PHE A 48 -14.40 -7.98 2.47
C PHE A 48 -15.58 -7.39 3.18
N ASN A 49 -15.83 -7.75 4.45
CA ASN A 49 -17.03 -7.39 5.20
C ASN A 49 -16.96 -6.05 5.96
N GLY A 50 -15.85 -5.30 5.83
CA GLY A 50 -15.64 -4.03 6.52
C GLY A 50 -15.28 -4.14 8.01
N LYS A 51 -15.12 -5.34 8.55
CA LYS A 51 -14.99 -5.59 10.01
C LYS A 51 -13.78 -6.43 10.37
N ASP A 52 -13.55 -7.51 9.64
CA ASP A 52 -12.49 -8.48 9.92
C ASP A 52 -12.04 -9.19 8.63
N LEU A 53 -11.02 -10.04 8.76
CA LEU A 53 -10.44 -10.79 7.64
C LEU A 53 -11.16 -12.14 7.39
N SER A 54 -12.40 -12.31 7.83
CA SER A 54 -13.15 -13.53 7.51
C SER A 54 -13.27 -13.70 5.99
N GLY A 55 -12.93 -14.90 5.49
CA GLY A 55 -12.86 -15.15 4.04
C GLY A 55 -11.48 -14.86 3.44
N TRP A 56 -10.47 -14.53 4.25
CA TRP A 56 -9.10 -14.27 3.84
C TRP A 56 -8.10 -15.07 4.67
N HIS A 57 -6.97 -15.42 4.05
CA HIS A 57 -5.84 -16.06 4.72
C HIS A 57 -4.51 -15.57 4.15
N LEU A 58 -3.45 -15.68 4.94
CA LEU A 58 -2.08 -15.46 4.46
C LEU A 58 -1.69 -16.57 3.50
N ASN A 59 -0.89 -16.25 2.48
CA ASN A 59 -0.35 -17.28 1.59
C ASN A 59 0.30 -18.42 2.42
N PRO A 60 -0.10 -19.69 2.20
CA PRO A 60 0.28 -20.78 3.09
C PRO A 60 1.76 -21.20 2.92
N GLU A 61 2.36 -20.89 1.78
CA GLU A 61 3.78 -21.17 1.50
C GLU A 61 4.63 -19.89 1.58
N LYS A 62 5.92 -20.07 1.90
CA LYS A 62 6.90 -18.99 1.76
C LYS A 62 7.15 -18.74 0.28
N ILE A 63 6.90 -17.51 -0.16
CA ILE A 63 7.05 -17.08 -1.56
C ILE A 63 8.01 -15.89 -1.65
N GLY A 64 8.31 -15.44 -2.87
CA GLY A 64 9.20 -14.29 -3.11
C GLY A 64 8.76 -13.00 -2.42
N HIS A 65 7.48 -12.86 -2.09
CA HIS A 65 6.91 -11.70 -1.41
C HIS A 65 6.99 -11.75 0.13
N GLY A 66 7.58 -12.80 0.73
CA GLY A 66 7.75 -12.94 2.18
C GLY A 66 6.91 -14.07 2.79
N THR A 67 6.68 -13.98 4.10
CA THR A 67 6.01 -15.02 4.91
C THR A 67 4.62 -14.64 5.42
N GLY A 68 4.09 -13.47 5.06
CA GLY A 68 2.72 -13.10 5.44
C GLY A 68 2.47 -11.61 5.63
N GLY A 69 3.50 -10.82 5.96
CA GLY A 69 3.34 -9.41 6.32
C GLY A 69 2.41 -9.23 7.51
N ASN A 70 2.03 -7.99 7.81
CA ASN A 70 1.05 -7.68 8.83
C ASN A 70 -0.20 -7.10 8.18
N TRP A 71 -1.30 -7.87 8.24
CA TRP A 71 -2.61 -7.49 7.70
C TRP A 71 -3.61 -7.30 8.83
N ARG A 72 -4.36 -6.20 8.76
CA ARG A 72 -5.32 -5.82 9.79
C ARG A 72 -6.47 -5.03 9.19
N VAL A 73 -7.54 -4.87 9.97
CA VAL A 73 -8.68 -4.03 9.59
C VAL A 73 -8.62 -2.74 10.40
N GLU A 74 -8.47 -1.62 9.70
CA GLU A 74 -8.42 -0.30 10.28
C GLU A 74 -9.45 0.59 9.57
N GLN A 75 -10.33 1.22 10.35
CA GLN A 75 -11.35 2.14 9.83
C GLN A 75 -12.23 1.55 8.71
N GLY A 76 -12.49 0.24 8.77
CA GLY A 76 -13.31 -0.45 7.77
C GLY A 76 -12.61 -0.69 6.43
N ALA A 77 -11.28 -0.64 6.39
CA ALA A 77 -10.44 -1.06 5.27
C ALA A 77 -9.43 -2.11 5.71
N ILE A 78 -9.04 -3.00 4.79
CA ILE A 78 -7.87 -3.87 4.99
C ILE A 78 -6.63 -2.99 4.82
N THR A 79 -5.76 -2.98 5.82
CA THR A 79 -4.44 -2.34 5.76
C THR A 79 -3.36 -3.42 5.88
N GLY A 80 -2.24 -3.18 5.18
CA GLY A 80 -1.14 -4.13 5.05
C GLY A 80 0.20 -3.42 5.15
N GLU A 81 1.13 -4.00 5.91
CA GLU A 81 2.53 -3.55 6.00
C GLU A 81 3.50 -4.74 6.05
N GLN A 82 4.79 -4.45 5.94
CA GLN A 82 5.84 -5.45 6.16
C GLN A 82 5.95 -5.82 7.65
N ASP A 83 6.40 -7.04 7.94
CA ASP A 83 6.60 -7.52 9.31
C ASP A 83 8.06 -7.99 9.57
N PRO A 84 8.87 -7.22 10.33
CA PRO A 84 8.56 -5.90 10.88
C PRO A 84 8.58 -4.80 9.79
N PRO A 85 8.08 -3.58 10.09
CA PRO A 85 8.09 -2.48 9.12
C PRO A 85 9.49 -2.17 8.57
N GLY A 86 9.60 -2.04 7.24
CA GLY A 86 10.85 -1.76 6.55
C GLY A 86 11.79 -2.97 6.35
N SER A 87 11.37 -4.17 6.75
CA SER A 87 12.20 -5.39 6.64
C SER A 87 12.31 -5.97 5.24
N GLY A 88 11.43 -5.57 4.32
CA GLY A 88 11.21 -6.28 3.05
C GLY A 88 10.35 -7.54 3.18
N ASN A 89 10.00 -7.99 4.39
CA ASN A 89 9.16 -9.16 4.61
C ASN A 89 7.67 -8.80 4.55
N GLY A 90 7.11 -8.84 3.34
CA GLY A 90 5.68 -8.71 3.14
C GLY A 90 4.95 -10.05 3.15
N GLY A 91 3.89 -10.12 2.36
CA GLY A 91 3.16 -11.34 2.06
C GLY A 91 1.94 -11.02 1.21
N ILE A 92 1.26 -12.06 0.75
CA ILE A 92 0.01 -11.93 0.01
C ILE A 92 -1.13 -12.36 0.93
N LEU A 93 -2.16 -11.52 1.05
CA LEU A 93 -3.44 -11.86 1.64
C LEU A 93 -4.35 -12.38 0.51
N LEU A 94 -4.76 -13.65 0.62
CA LEU A 94 -5.55 -14.35 -0.38
C LEU A 94 -7.00 -14.49 0.09
N THR A 95 -7.94 -14.51 -0.85
CA THR A 95 -9.32 -14.93 -0.57
C THR A 95 -9.38 -16.44 -0.37
N ASP A 96 -10.18 -16.91 0.59
CA ASP A 96 -10.46 -18.35 0.77
C ASP A 96 -11.15 -18.94 -0.47
N ARG A 97 -11.97 -18.12 -1.12
CA ARG A 97 -12.66 -18.47 -2.36
C ARG A 97 -11.72 -18.35 -3.55
N LYS A 98 -11.83 -19.31 -4.47
CA LYS A 98 -11.17 -19.28 -5.78
C LYS A 98 -12.16 -18.82 -6.85
N PHE A 99 -11.68 -18.04 -7.80
CA PHE A 99 -12.47 -17.47 -8.88
C PHE A 99 -11.81 -17.76 -10.22
N GLU A 100 -12.63 -18.04 -11.23
CA GLU A 100 -12.17 -18.23 -12.60
C GLU A 100 -12.45 -16.96 -13.42
N ASN A 101 -13.68 -16.85 -13.94
CA ASN A 101 -14.16 -15.68 -14.68
C ASN A 101 -14.95 -14.79 -13.72
N PHE A 102 -14.57 -13.51 -13.64
CA PHE A 102 -15.17 -12.55 -12.73
C PHE A 102 -15.05 -11.12 -13.27
N GLU A 103 -15.96 -10.26 -12.82
CA GLU A 103 -15.73 -8.82 -12.75
C GLU A 103 -15.28 -8.50 -11.31
N LEU A 104 -14.31 -7.62 -11.15
CA LEU A 104 -13.80 -7.18 -9.86
C LEU A 104 -13.90 -5.66 -9.79
N GLU A 105 -14.27 -5.13 -8.64
CA GLU A 105 -14.16 -3.72 -8.33
C GLU A 105 -13.52 -3.61 -6.94
N ILE A 106 -12.44 -2.83 -6.82
CA ILE A 106 -11.73 -2.63 -5.56
C ILE A 106 -11.27 -1.19 -5.43
N ASP A 107 -11.47 -0.62 -4.25
CA ASP A 107 -10.89 0.66 -3.87
C ASP A 107 -9.55 0.46 -3.16
N MET A 108 -8.53 1.23 -3.56
CA MET A 108 -7.21 1.21 -2.97
C MET A 108 -6.69 2.62 -2.68
N MET A 109 -5.88 2.75 -1.64
CA MET A 109 -5.23 4.01 -1.26
C MET A 109 -3.81 3.70 -0.76
N PRO A 110 -2.85 3.44 -1.66
CA PRO A 110 -1.48 3.14 -1.28
C PRO A 110 -0.75 4.39 -0.73
N ASP A 111 0.08 4.19 0.28
CA ASP A 111 1.05 5.20 0.72
C ASP A 111 2.19 5.33 -0.30
N TRP A 112 2.74 6.53 -0.45
CA TRP A 112 3.91 6.71 -1.31
C TRP A 112 5.14 5.98 -0.73
N GLY A 113 5.85 5.22 -1.56
CA GLY A 113 7.01 4.42 -1.18
C GLY A 113 6.75 2.92 -1.10
N VAL A 114 5.51 2.46 -1.29
CA VAL A 114 5.17 1.04 -1.23
C VAL A 114 5.32 0.34 -2.58
N CYS A 115 5.77 -0.91 -2.56
CA CYS A 115 5.64 -1.86 -3.65
C CYS A 115 4.59 -2.90 -3.25
N SER A 116 3.50 -2.97 -4.00
CA SER A 116 2.34 -3.82 -3.72
C SER A 116 1.70 -4.29 -5.03
N GLY A 117 0.55 -4.96 -4.94
CA GLY A 117 -0.18 -5.42 -6.10
C GLY A 117 -1.56 -5.92 -5.79
N LEU A 118 -2.40 -5.95 -6.82
CA LEU A 118 -3.62 -6.74 -6.84
C LEU A 118 -3.33 -8.03 -7.61
N PHE A 119 -3.36 -9.15 -6.89
CA PHE A 119 -2.93 -10.45 -7.41
C PHE A 119 -4.15 -11.23 -7.90
N LEU A 120 -4.24 -11.48 -9.21
CA LEU A 120 -5.37 -12.15 -9.85
C LEU A 120 -5.00 -13.60 -10.15
N ARG A 121 -5.90 -14.53 -9.77
CA ARG A 121 -5.73 -15.98 -9.98
C ARG A 121 -4.44 -16.53 -9.36
N SER A 122 -4.11 -16.04 -8.16
CA SER A 122 -2.95 -16.49 -7.40
C SER A 122 -3.02 -17.96 -7.05
N THR A 123 -1.86 -18.61 -7.11
CA THR A 123 -1.64 -19.94 -6.55
C THR A 123 -0.91 -19.84 -5.21
N ASP A 124 -0.95 -20.91 -4.42
CA ASP A 124 -0.26 -21.01 -3.14
C ASP A 124 1.27 -20.84 -3.27
N ARG A 125 1.81 -21.00 -4.49
CA ARG A 125 3.23 -20.78 -4.85
C ARG A 125 3.55 -19.33 -5.23
N GLY A 126 2.60 -18.40 -5.12
CA GLY A 126 2.76 -16.99 -5.47
C GLY A 126 2.67 -16.66 -6.96
N GLN A 127 2.38 -17.65 -7.82
CA GLN A 127 2.22 -17.41 -9.26
C GLN A 127 0.87 -16.74 -9.54
N CYS A 128 0.83 -15.65 -10.30
CA CYS A 128 -0.41 -14.94 -10.61
C CYS A 128 -0.28 -14.00 -11.83
N PHE A 129 -1.40 -13.33 -12.15
CA PHE A 129 -1.39 -12.08 -12.90
C PHE A 129 -1.49 -10.92 -11.90
N GLN A 130 -0.42 -10.15 -11.73
CA GLN A 130 -0.39 -9.03 -10.79
C GLN A 130 -0.68 -7.72 -11.52
N MET A 131 -1.71 -6.99 -11.11
CA MET A 131 -1.79 -5.56 -11.40
C MET A 131 -0.83 -4.85 -10.45
N MET A 132 0.18 -4.20 -11.01
CA MET A 132 1.22 -3.50 -10.23
C MET A 132 0.60 -2.38 -9.41
N VAL A 133 1.04 -2.25 -8.16
CA VAL A 133 0.84 -1.08 -7.31
C VAL A 133 2.22 -0.70 -6.74
N ASP A 134 3.15 -0.42 -7.65
CA ASP A 134 4.49 0.09 -7.32
C ASP A 134 4.37 1.60 -7.21
N TYR A 135 3.92 2.07 -6.04
CA TYR A 135 3.58 3.47 -5.81
C TYR A 135 4.77 4.22 -5.21
N HIS A 136 5.86 4.27 -5.98
CA HIS A 136 7.14 4.92 -5.65
C HIS A 136 7.84 5.42 -6.93
N ASP A 137 9.00 6.07 -6.79
CA ASP A 137 9.79 6.54 -7.94
C ASP A 137 10.29 5.39 -8.81
N ALA A 138 10.27 5.57 -10.12
CA ALA A 138 10.44 4.49 -11.09
C ALA A 138 9.50 3.30 -10.82
N GLY A 139 8.32 3.56 -10.26
CA GLY A 139 7.24 2.61 -10.05
C GLY A 139 6.21 2.66 -11.18
N ASN A 140 5.11 1.95 -11.03
CA ASN A 140 3.96 1.99 -11.93
C ASN A 140 2.71 1.42 -11.24
N VAL A 141 1.54 1.91 -11.63
CA VAL A 141 0.26 1.39 -11.11
C VAL A 141 -0.68 1.08 -12.26
N GLY A 142 -1.18 -0.15 -12.29
CA GLY A 142 -2.21 -0.60 -13.22
C GLY A 142 -1.74 -1.41 -14.43
N HIS A 143 -0.43 -1.53 -14.67
CA HIS A 143 0.08 -2.49 -15.64
C HIS A 143 0.09 -3.91 -15.04
N ILE A 144 0.13 -4.92 -15.91
CA ILE A 144 0.08 -6.32 -15.52
C ILE A 144 1.48 -6.96 -15.60
N TYR A 145 1.82 -7.72 -14.57
CA TYR A 145 3.02 -8.53 -14.49
C TYR A 145 2.69 -10.01 -14.27
N GLY A 146 3.38 -10.89 -14.98
CA GLY A 146 3.29 -12.34 -14.80
C GLY A 146 4.16 -12.83 -13.65
N GLU A 147 3.74 -12.56 -12.42
CA GLU A 147 4.46 -12.92 -11.19
C GLU A 147 4.60 -14.45 -11.04
N GLY A 148 5.81 -14.92 -10.75
CA GLY A 148 6.13 -16.35 -10.65
C GLY A 148 5.80 -17.19 -11.90
N THR A 149 5.50 -16.57 -13.06
CA THR A 149 5.12 -17.26 -14.30
C THR A 149 6.17 -17.02 -15.40
N THR A 150 5.80 -16.37 -16.51
CA THR A 150 6.70 -16.08 -17.62
C THR A 150 7.45 -14.75 -17.45
N GLY A 151 7.08 -13.94 -16.45
CA GLY A 151 7.68 -12.63 -16.20
C GLY A 151 7.31 -11.58 -17.25
N PHE A 152 6.23 -11.76 -18.02
CA PHE A 152 5.77 -10.73 -18.95
C PHE A 152 5.38 -9.47 -18.18
N ASN A 153 5.55 -8.30 -18.81
CA ASN A 153 5.26 -7.02 -18.18
C ASN A 153 4.65 -6.07 -19.21
N THR A 154 3.50 -5.47 -18.88
CA THR A 154 2.76 -4.57 -19.78
C THR A 154 3.04 -3.09 -19.52
N ARG A 155 4.11 -2.76 -18.81
CA ARG A 155 4.47 -1.40 -18.39
C ARG A 155 4.81 -0.50 -19.57
N THR A 156 4.04 0.58 -19.73
CA THR A 156 4.22 1.55 -20.81
C THR A 156 4.88 2.85 -20.37
N PHE A 157 4.92 3.13 -19.08
CA PHE A 157 5.59 4.28 -18.48
C PHE A 157 5.89 4.01 -17.00
N ASP A 158 6.77 4.84 -16.46
CA ASP A 158 7.11 4.92 -15.04
C ASP A 158 6.35 6.09 -14.40
N ILE A 159 6.09 6.00 -13.10
CA ILE A 159 5.58 7.11 -12.29
C ILE A 159 6.67 7.57 -11.30
N ASN A 160 6.65 8.87 -11.00
CA ASN A 160 7.56 9.49 -10.03
C ASN A 160 6.81 10.53 -9.20
N GLY A 161 7.19 10.67 -7.93
CA GLY A 161 6.50 11.49 -6.95
C GLY A 161 7.15 12.85 -6.77
N LYS A 162 6.33 13.88 -6.62
CA LYS A 162 6.77 15.17 -6.08
C LYS A 162 6.33 15.26 -4.63
N ILE A 163 7.31 15.36 -3.75
CA ILE A 163 7.12 15.44 -2.30
C ILE A 163 7.29 16.90 -1.87
N ASP A 164 6.41 17.40 -1.02
CA ASP A 164 6.57 18.73 -0.41
C ASP A 164 7.55 18.71 0.78
N ASP A 165 7.84 19.87 1.33
CA ASP A 165 8.78 20.02 2.47
C ASP A 165 8.31 19.29 3.74
N ALA A 166 7.03 18.92 3.82
CA ALA A 166 6.44 18.15 4.92
C ALA A 166 6.52 16.64 4.70
N GLY A 167 7.14 16.18 3.60
CA GLY A 167 7.25 14.76 3.29
C GLY A 167 5.98 14.16 2.66
N LYS A 168 5.03 14.99 2.23
CA LYS A 168 3.77 14.53 1.64
C LYS A 168 3.84 14.52 0.12
N LEU A 169 3.36 13.44 -0.50
CA LEU A 169 3.18 13.37 -1.94
C LEU A 169 2.12 14.39 -2.40
N VAL A 170 2.48 15.30 -3.30
CA VAL A 170 1.58 16.36 -3.79
C VAL A 170 1.20 16.20 -5.26
N SER A 171 2.03 15.57 -6.07
CA SER A 171 1.70 15.27 -7.47
C SER A 171 2.59 14.15 -8.02
N LEU A 172 2.22 13.63 -9.18
CA LEU A 172 2.98 12.61 -9.91
C LEU A 172 3.42 13.15 -11.26
N THR A 173 4.53 12.63 -11.76
CA THR A 173 4.97 12.76 -13.16
C THR A 173 5.23 11.39 -13.76
N THR A 174 5.39 11.32 -15.07
CA THR A 174 5.72 10.08 -15.76
C THR A 174 6.95 10.24 -16.65
N ASP A 175 7.68 9.14 -16.82
CA ASP A 175 8.83 9.06 -17.73
C ASP A 175 9.01 7.62 -18.27
N LYS A 176 10.09 7.39 -19.03
CA LYS A 176 10.40 6.12 -19.71
C LYS A 176 9.24 5.54 -20.54
N HIS A 177 8.59 6.40 -21.32
CA HIS A 177 7.43 6.03 -22.12
C HIS A 177 7.82 5.07 -23.25
N GLN A 178 6.97 4.07 -23.50
CA GLN A 178 7.06 3.19 -24.65
C GLN A 178 5.68 2.83 -25.22
N ALA A 179 5.64 2.53 -26.52
CA ALA A 179 4.40 2.15 -27.18
C ALA A 179 3.83 0.85 -26.57
N TYR A 180 2.51 0.82 -26.34
CA TYR A 180 1.81 -0.34 -25.77
C TYR A 180 2.02 -1.61 -26.62
N SER A 181 2.20 -1.47 -27.94
CA SER A 181 2.48 -2.59 -28.84
C SER A 181 3.84 -3.25 -28.58
N LYS A 182 4.83 -2.52 -28.03
CA LYS A 182 6.13 -3.08 -27.66
C LYS A 182 6.05 -4.01 -26.45
N VAL A 183 4.99 -3.89 -25.65
CA VAL A 183 4.74 -4.71 -24.46
C VAL A 183 3.55 -5.67 -24.66
N GLY A 184 3.21 -5.94 -25.92
CA GLY A 184 2.22 -6.96 -26.29
C GLY A 184 0.76 -6.57 -26.05
N LEU A 185 0.48 -5.29 -25.75
CA LEU A 185 -0.89 -4.81 -25.59
C LEU A 185 -1.51 -4.47 -26.96
N VAL A 186 -2.84 -4.59 -27.04
CA VAL A 186 -3.67 -4.08 -28.15
C VAL A 186 -4.08 -2.62 -27.95
N SER A 187 -4.15 -2.16 -26.70
CA SER A 187 -4.43 -0.77 -26.31
C SER A 187 -3.92 -0.51 -24.90
N SER A 188 -3.65 0.76 -24.60
CA SER A 188 -3.39 1.27 -23.25
C SER A 188 -3.89 2.71 -23.16
N CYS A 189 -4.26 3.17 -21.96
CA CYS A 189 -4.37 4.61 -21.73
C CYS A 189 -3.01 5.28 -21.89
N SER A 190 -2.99 6.57 -22.22
CA SER A 190 -1.77 7.37 -22.18
C SER A 190 -1.37 7.66 -20.74
N SER A 191 -0.10 8.01 -20.52
CA SER A 191 0.39 8.41 -19.21
C SER A 191 -0.30 9.69 -18.69
N GLU A 192 -0.69 10.61 -19.57
CA GLU A 192 -1.47 11.81 -19.22
C GLU A 192 -2.90 11.47 -18.81
N GLN A 193 -3.53 10.52 -19.49
CA GLN A 193 -4.86 10.00 -19.10
C GLN A 193 -4.79 9.34 -17.72
N TRP A 194 -3.75 8.56 -17.47
CA TRP A 194 -3.50 7.94 -16.18
C TRP A 194 -3.28 9.00 -15.07
N LEU A 195 -2.41 9.98 -15.29
CA LEU A 195 -2.15 11.08 -14.34
C LEU A 195 -3.42 11.87 -14.01
N LYS A 196 -4.31 12.04 -14.98
CA LYS A 196 -5.61 12.72 -14.79
C LYS A 196 -6.59 11.87 -13.98
N ALA A 197 -6.56 10.55 -14.13
CA ALA A 197 -7.46 9.64 -13.44
C ALA A 197 -7.04 9.39 -11.99
N TRP A 198 -5.74 9.26 -11.74
CA TRP A 198 -5.21 8.92 -10.43
C TRP A 198 -5.35 10.07 -9.42
N ARG A 199 -5.92 9.77 -8.25
CA ARG A 199 -6.13 10.73 -7.16
C ARG A 199 -5.08 10.51 -6.07
N VAL A 200 -4.11 11.43 -6.00
CA VAL A 200 -3.07 11.44 -4.97
C VAL A 200 -3.68 11.63 -3.57
N ASN A 201 -3.22 10.82 -2.59
CA ASN A 201 -3.70 10.79 -1.20
C ASN A 201 -5.22 10.58 -1.05
N GLN A 202 -5.82 9.85 -1.98
CA GLN A 202 -7.24 9.52 -1.97
C GLN A 202 -7.44 8.07 -2.43
N TRP A 203 -8.64 7.56 -2.17
CA TRP A 203 -9.09 6.28 -2.70
C TRP A 203 -9.13 6.30 -4.23
N ASN A 204 -8.73 5.21 -4.87
CA ASN A 204 -8.78 5.00 -6.31
C ASN A 204 -9.44 3.65 -6.58
N THR A 205 -10.34 3.59 -7.56
CA THR A 205 -11.07 2.37 -7.91
C THR A 205 -10.40 1.68 -9.09
N ALA A 206 -10.06 0.40 -8.95
CA ALA A 206 -9.70 -0.48 -10.05
C ALA A 206 -10.91 -1.36 -10.40
N ARG A 207 -11.22 -1.46 -11.71
CA ARG A 207 -12.31 -2.26 -12.25
C ARG A 207 -11.95 -2.81 -13.63
#